data_AF-A0A1S3QJH7-F1
#
_entry.id   AF-A0A1S3QJH7-F1
#
_cell.length_a   1.000
_cell.length_b   1.000
_cell.length_c   1.000
_cell.angle_alpha   90.00
_cell.angle_beta   90.00
_cell.angle_gamma   90.00
#
_symmetry.space_group_name_H-M   'P 1'
#
loop_
_entity.id
_entity.type
_entity.pdbx_description
1 polymer ?
#
loop_
_entity_poly.entity_id
_entity_poly.type
_entity_poly.pdbx_seq_one_letter_code
_entity_poly.pdbx_strand_id
1 'polypeptide(L)'
;MVQAQHDKNEPLVLYIYGAPQDVKAQRSVPLIGFEASLPESCDRPERRFAFKISQSHLTLYFSADGEELQRRWIEVLSRAGRGEELQAHSSITEALEEEGEETATSGENT
;
A
#
# COMPACT_ATOMS: atom_id res chain seq x y z
N MET A 1 -29.52 -15.11 -25.21
CA MET A 1 -28.63 -13.94 -25.31
C MET A 1 -27.94 -13.78 -23.98
N VAL A 2 -26.68 -14.17 -23.85
CA VAL A 2 -25.88 -13.81 -22.68
C VAL A 2 -25.30 -12.44 -22.98
N GLN A 3 -25.79 -11.41 -22.31
CA GLN A 3 -25.08 -10.14 -22.30
C GLN A 3 -23.82 -10.39 -21.49
N ALA A 4 -22.67 -10.42 -22.16
CA ALA A 4 -21.40 -10.33 -21.48
C ALA A 4 -21.34 -8.93 -20.86
N GLN A 5 -21.64 -8.86 -19.56
CA GLN A 5 -21.37 -7.67 -18.77
C GLN A 5 -19.84 -7.54 -18.76
N HIS A 6 -19.31 -6.66 -19.61
CA HIS A 6 -17.93 -6.22 -19.50
C HIS A 6 -17.91 -5.34 -18.24
N ASP A 7 -17.65 -5.96 -17.09
CA ASP A 7 -17.22 -5.22 -15.92
C ASP A 7 -15.95 -4.48 -16.32
N LYS A 8 -16.09 -3.16 -16.52
CA LYS A 8 -15.01 -2.24 -16.89
C LYS A 8 -14.02 -2.02 -15.74
N ASN A 9 -14.01 -2.88 -14.73
CA ASN A 9 -13.09 -2.78 -13.64
C ASN A 9 -11.75 -3.36 -14.11
N GLU A 10 -10.79 -2.49 -14.39
CA GLU A 10 -9.41 -2.94 -14.54
C GLU A 10 -9.03 -3.77 -13.32
N PRO A 11 -8.38 -4.94 -13.50
CA PRO A 11 -8.05 -5.79 -12.37
C PRO A 11 -7.06 -5.06 -11.47
N LEU A 12 -7.51 -4.65 -10.28
CA LEU A 12 -6.64 -4.15 -9.23
C LEU A 12 -5.76 -5.29 -8.74
N VAL A 13 -4.46 -5.25 -9.04
CA VAL A 13 -3.49 -6.31 -8.71
C VAL A 13 -2.32 -5.70 -7.94
N LEU A 14 -1.95 -6.32 -6.81
CA LEU A 14 -0.73 -6.02 -6.09
C LEU A 14 0.42 -6.84 -6.66
N TYR A 15 1.47 -6.16 -7.13
CA TYR A 15 2.68 -6.77 -7.63
C TYR A 15 3.80 -6.67 -6.58
N ILE A 16 4.45 -7.80 -6.32
CA ILE A 16 5.56 -7.91 -5.38
C ILE A 16 6.82 -8.28 -6.14
N TYR A 17 7.86 -7.46 -6.00
CA TYR A 17 9.19 -7.65 -6.58
C TYR A 17 10.16 -7.95 -5.44
N GLY A 18 11.13 -8.85 -5.68
CA GLY A 18 12.10 -9.20 -4.64
C GLY A 18 13.25 -8.22 -4.56
N ALA A 19 13.56 -7.57 -5.68
CA ALA A 19 14.55 -6.51 -5.76
C ALA A 19 14.09 -5.42 -6.75
N PRO A 20 14.57 -4.17 -6.60
CA PRO A 20 14.19 -3.07 -7.48
C PRO A 20 14.52 -3.31 -8.97
N GLN A 21 15.53 -4.13 -9.27
CA GLN A 21 15.94 -4.48 -10.64
C GLN A 21 15.10 -5.58 -11.30
N ASP A 22 14.17 -6.21 -10.56
CA ASP A 22 13.39 -7.34 -11.09
C ASP A 22 12.43 -6.86 -12.19
N VAL A 23 12.62 -7.38 -13.41
CA VAL A 23 11.76 -7.05 -14.57
C VAL A 23 10.39 -7.75 -14.54
N LYS A 24 10.19 -8.67 -13.60
CA LYS A 24 8.95 -9.43 -13.42
C LYS A 24 8.61 -9.53 -11.94
N ALA A 25 7.33 -9.36 -11.64
CA ALA A 25 6.85 -9.57 -10.29
C ALA A 25 7.04 -11.04 -9.88
N GLN A 26 7.54 -11.25 -8.66
CA GLN A 26 7.60 -12.56 -8.04
C GLN A 26 6.21 -13.06 -7.67
N ARG A 27 5.32 -12.13 -7.28
CA ARG A 27 3.91 -12.42 -7.05
C ARG A 27 3.00 -11.34 -7.62
N SER A 28 1.87 -11.79 -8.15
CA SER A 28 0.72 -10.98 -8.54
C SER A 28 -0.48 -11.43 -7.71
N VAL A 29 -1.07 -10.53 -6.92
CA VAL A 29 -2.19 -10.83 -6.04
C VAL A 29 -3.40 -10.00 -6.48
N PRO A 30 -4.51 -10.60 -6.93
CA PRO A 30 -5.71 -9.85 -7.28
C PRO A 30 -6.30 -9.23 -6.02
N LEU A 31 -6.44 -7.92 -5.95
CA LEU A 31 -6.90 -7.23 -4.75
C LEU A 31 -8.40 -7.41 -4.49
N ILE A 32 -9.21 -7.60 -5.54
CA ILE A 32 -10.66 -7.76 -5.40
C ILE A 32 -11.00 -8.94 -4.48
N GLY A 33 -11.79 -8.68 -3.44
CA GLY A 33 -12.21 -9.64 -2.42
C GLY A 33 -11.18 -9.89 -1.32
N PHE A 34 -10.06 -9.15 -1.28
CA PHE A 34 -9.18 -9.14 -0.11
C PHE A 34 -9.69 -8.19 0.97
N GLU A 35 -9.44 -8.58 2.21
CA GLU A 35 -9.68 -7.76 3.38
C GLU A 35 -8.34 -7.47 4.07
N ALA A 36 -8.01 -6.20 4.27
CA ALA A 36 -6.81 -5.79 5.00
C ALA A 36 -7.15 -5.51 6.47
N SER A 37 -6.34 -6.03 7.38
CA SER A 37 -6.57 -5.89 8.82
C SER A 37 -5.27 -5.95 9.62
N LEU A 38 -5.35 -5.56 10.89
CA LEU A 38 -4.27 -5.81 11.83
C LEU A 38 -4.21 -7.32 12.15
N PRO A 39 -3.01 -7.87 12.41
CA PRO A 39 -2.88 -9.23 12.92
C PRO A 39 -3.53 -9.31 14.31
N GLU A 40 -4.07 -10.48 14.67
CA GLU A 40 -4.55 -10.68 16.04
C GLU A 40 -3.36 -10.72 17.01
N SER A 41 -3.56 -10.33 18.27
CA SER A 41 -2.47 -10.28 19.26
C SER A 41 -1.80 -11.64 19.52
N CYS A 42 -2.45 -12.75 19.16
CA CYS A 42 -1.92 -14.11 19.25
C CYS A 42 -1.12 -14.53 17.99
N ASP A 43 -1.33 -13.81 16.89
CA ASP A 43 -0.80 -14.09 15.55
C ASP A 43 0.60 -13.49 15.44
N ARG A 44 1.56 -13.98 16.26
CA ARG A 44 2.93 -13.46 16.45
C ARG A 44 3.48 -12.72 15.20
N PRO A 45 3.43 -11.38 15.15
CA PRO A 45 4.27 -10.63 14.25
C PRO A 45 5.41 -10.10 15.11
N GLU A 46 6.55 -10.78 15.11
CA GLU A 46 7.79 -10.26 15.72
C GLU A 46 8.27 -8.94 15.07
N ARG A 47 7.54 -8.45 14.06
CA ARG A 47 7.80 -7.24 13.29
C ARG A 47 6.89 -6.10 13.72
N ARG A 48 7.49 -4.92 13.94
CA ARG A 48 6.78 -3.65 14.16
C ARG A 48 5.87 -3.33 12.97
N PHE A 49 4.72 -2.70 13.25
CA PHE A 49 3.76 -2.20 12.27
C PHE A 49 3.31 -3.25 11.23
N ALA A 50 3.04 -4.47 11.71
CA ALA A 50 2.60 -5.58 10.86
C ALA A 50 1.11 -5.47 10.50
N PHE A 51 0.76 -5.86 9.28
CA PHE A 51 -0.62 -5.97 8.81
C PHE A 51 -0.80 -7.24 7.99
N LYS A 52 -2.04 -7.69 7.84
CA LYS A 52 -2.38 -8.84 7.01
C LYS A 52 -3.43 -8.48 5.97
N ILE A 53 -3.38 -9.19 4.85
CA ILE A 53 -4.50 -9.25 3.91
C ILE A 53 -4.95 -10.70 3.76
N SER A 54 -6.25 -10.92 3.79
CA SER A 54 -6.87 -12.24 3.66
C SER A 54 -7.91 -12.29 2.56
N GLN A 55 -7.90 -13.36 1.79
CA GLN A 55 -8.94 -13.70 0.81
C GLN A 55 -9.20 -15.20 0.88
N SER A 56 -10.37 -15.59 1.37
CA SER A 56 -10.79 -16.99 1.54
C SER A 56 -9.76 -17.84 2.29
N HIS A 57 -8.86 -18.53 1.59
CA HIS A 57 -7.83 -19.40 2.17
C HIS A 57 -6.41 -18.83 2.11
N LEU A 58 -6.22 -17.67 1.46
CA LEU A 58 -4.93 -17.02 1.32
C LEU A 58 -4.82 -15.87 2.33
N THR A 59 -3.87 -15.98 3.25
CA THR A 59 -3.49 -14.89 4.16
C THR A 59 -2.03 -14.53 3.93
N LEU A 60 -1.76 -13.25 3.71
CA LEU A 60 -0.42 -12.69 3.56
C LEU A 60 -0.15 -11.71 4.68
N TYR A 61 1.06 -11.77 5.22
CA TYR A 61 1.53 -10.87 6.27
C TYR A 61 2.60 -9.94 5.71
N PHE A 62 2.47 -8.66 6.06
CA PHE A 62 3.37 -7.60 5.66
C PHE A 62 3.82 -6.83 6.90
N SER A 63 4.97 -6.17 6.80
CA SER A 63 5.47 -5.24 7.80
C SER A 63 5.79 -3.92 7.12
N ALA A 64 5.29 -2.82 7.65
CA ALA A 64 5.64 -1.47 7.19
C ALA A 64 6.74 -0.86 8.07
N ASP A 65 7.39 0.18 7.56
CA ASP A 65 8.46 0.87 8.29
C ASP A 65 7.93 1.79 9.41
N GLY A 66 6.63 2.12 9.39
CA GLY A 66 5.99 2.99 10.38
C GLY A 66 4.49 2.76 10.52
N GLU A 67 3.92 3.25 11.63
CA GLU A 67 2.47 3.14 11.93
C GLU A 67 1.61 3.84 10.87
N GLU A 68 2.04 5.01 10.40
CA GLU A 68 1.30 5.76 9.39
C GLU A 68 1.29 5.01 8.05
N LEU A 69 2.42 4.44 7.65
CA LEU A 69 2.51 3.64 6.44
C LEU A 69 1.65 2.38 6.54
N GLN A 70 1.65 1.70 7.69
CA GLN A 70 0.77 0.56 7.98
C GLN A 70 -0.70 0.94 7.84
N ARG A 71 -1.13 2.07 8.43
CA ARG A 71 -2.51 2.57 8.35
C ARG A 71 -2.91 2.84 6.89
N ARG A 72 -2.07 3.55 6.14
CA ARG A 72 -2.30 3.83 4.71
C ARG A 72 -2.40 2.56 3.88
N TRP A 73 -1.54 1.57 4.11
CA TRP A 73 -1.62 0.28 3.44
C TRP A 73 -2.96 -0.42 3.72
N ILE A 74 -3.39 -0.49 4.98
CA ILE A 74 -4.67 -1.12 5.34
C ILE A 74 -5.84 -0.39 4.66
N GLU A 75 -5.85 0.94 4.66
CA GLU A 75 -6.90 1.74 4.04
C GLU A 75 -7.00 1.47 2.52
N VAL A 76 -5.88 1.64 1.82
CA VAL A 76 -5.78 1.49 0.37
C VAL A 76 -6.13 0.05 -0.06
N LEU A 77 -5.59 -0.95 0.62
CA LEU A 77 -5.86 -2.36 0.30
C LEU A 77 -7.31 -2.74 0.60
N SER A 78 -7.91 -2.20 1.67
CA SER A 78 -9.34 -2.43 1.97
C SER A 78 -10.26 -1.84 0.91
N ARG A 79 -9.95 -0.64 0.41
CA ARG A 79 -10.70 0.00 -0.68
C ARG A 79 -10.58 -0.79 -1.98
N ALA A 80 -9.35 -1.17 -2.35
CA ALA A 80 -9.08 -2.01 -3.50
C ALA A 80 -9.80 -3.38 -3.39
N GLY A 81 -9.88 -3.94 -2.18
CA GLY A 81 -10.65 -5.13 -1.84
C GLY A 81 -12.11 -5.09 -2.28
N ARG A 82 -12.74 -3.91 -2.14
CA ARG A 82 -14.13 -3.68 -2.53
C ARG A 82 -14.30 -3.31 -4.00
N GLY A 83 -13.21 -3.21 -4.76
CA GLY A 83 -13.22 -2.72 -6.13
C GLY A 83 -13.45 -1.22 -6.22
N GLU A 84 -13.22 -0.47 -5.13
CA GLU A 84 -13.22 0.99 -5.18
C GLU A 84 -11.95 1.47 -5.88
N GLU A 85 -12.11 2.33 -6.88
CA GLU A 85 -10.97 2.94 -7.55
C GLU A 85 -10.19 3.81 -6.56
N LEU A 86 -8.89 3.52 -6.46
CA LEU A 86 -7.98 4.35 -5.69
C LEU A 86 -7.84 5.67 -6.42
N GLN A 87 -8.63 6.66 -6.00
CA GLN A 87 -8.36 8.07 -6.29
C GLN A 87 -6.93 8.32 -5.80
N ALA A 88 -5.97 8.31 -6.74
CA ALA A 88 -4.55 8.46 -6.48
C ALA A 88 -4.27 9.91 -6.03
N HIS A 89 -4.71 10.23 -4.81
CA HIS A 89 -4.26 11.43 -4.13
C HIS A 89 -2.90 11.10 -3.51
N SER A 90 -1.87 11.48 -4.26
CA SER A 90 -0.45 11.41 -3.93
C SER A 90 0.09 9.99 -3.73
N SER A 91 0.98 9.57 -4.63
CA SER A 91 1.81 8.39 -4.43
C SER A 91 2.37 8.37 -3.02
N ILE A 92 2.30 7.22 -2.35
CA ILE A 92 2.83 6.99 -0.98
C ILE A 92 4.33 7.33 -0.86
N THR A 93 5.00 7.59 -1.99
CA THR A 93 6.43 7.85 -2.13
C THR A 93 6.91 9.19 -1.56
N GLU A 94 6.04 10.15 -1.24
CA GLU A 94 6.45 11.52 -0.93
C GLU A 94 6.14 11.91 0.53
N ALA A 95 6.86 11.31 1.49
CA ALA A 95 6.80 11.73 2.90
C ALA A 95 8.13 11.56 3.65
N LEU A 96 9.23 11.35 2.94
CA LEU A 96 10.57 11.25 3.53
C LEU A 96 11.49 12.11 2.66
N GLU A 97 11.66 13.38 3.06
CA GLU A 97 12.79 14.29 2.80
C GLU A 97 12.28 15.73 2.71
N GLU A 98 12.04 16.36 3.86
CA GLU A 98 12.43 17.76 4.08
C GLU A 98 12.76 17.92 5.58
N GLU A 99 13.91 17.37 6.00
CA GLU A 99 14.68 17.96 7.09
C GLU A 99 15.84 18.73 6.47
N GLY A 100 15.91 20.02 6.79
CA GLY A 100 17.15 20.81 6.73
C GLY A 100 17.38 21.60 5.45
N GLU A 101 17.08 22.90 5.48
CA GLU A 101 18.08 23.87 5.05
C GLU A 101 17.93 25.19 5.81
N GLU A 102 18.86 25.38 6.74
CA GLU A 102 19.24 26.66 7.30
C GLU A 102 19.90 27.54 6.21
N THR A 103 19.27 28.64 5.81
CA THR A 103 19.99 29.73 5.12
C THR A 103 19.80 31.02 5.87
N ALA A 104 20.78 31.33 6.72
CA ALA A 104 21.10 32.70 7.06
C ALA A 104 21.32 33.50 5.76
N THR A 105 20.61 34.60 5.58
CA THR A 105 21.05 35.67 4.70
C THR A 105 21.07 36.99 5.47
N SER A 106 22.26 37.56 5.43
CA SER A 106 22.73 38.80 6.02
C SER A 106 22.39 40.01 5.11
N GLY A 107 22.45 41.22 5.69
CA GLY A 107 22.56 42.49 4.95
C GLY A 107 21.27 43.31 4.99
N GLU A 108 21.14 44.32 5.86
CA GLU A 108 21.70 45.68 5.71
C GLU A 108 21.19 46.40 4.46
N ASN A 109 20.44 47.49 4.70
CA ASN A 109 20.53 48.81 4.04
C ASN A 109 19.16 49.38 3.59
N THR A 110 18.60 50.30 4.38
CA THR A 110 18.28 51.70 3.99
C THR A 110 17.91 52.49 5.25
#